data_AF-A0A292GKQ8-F1
#
_entry.id   AF-A0A292GKQ8-F1
#
_cell.length_a   1.000
_cell.length_b   1.000
_cell.length_c   1.000
_cell.angle_alpha   90.00
_cell.angle_beta   90.00
_cell.angle_gamma   90.00
#
_symmetry.space_group_name_H-M   'P 1'
#
loop_
_entity.id
_entity.type
_entity.pdbx_description
1 polymer ?
#
loop_
_entity_poly.entity_id
_entity_poly.type
_entity_poly.pdbx_seq_one_letter_code
_entity_poly.pdbx_strand_id
1 'polypeptide(L)' 'MCLEADWHAPNGTSSDRTCFEHMIDGQTIYQRKEPTGGWYVFKHSDPQDGDEFAKLVPEDLVSEKLEKLRNQ' A
#
# COMPACT_ATOMS: atom_id res chain seq x y z
N MET A 1 -9.13 -5.10 1.25
CA MET A 1 -7.98 -5.00 2.17
C MET A 1 -7.90 -3.57 2.69
N CYS A 2 -7.58 -3.34 3.97
CA CYS A 2 -7.39 -1.98 4.49
C CYS A 2 -6.02 -1.85 5.15
N LEU A 3 -5.37 -0.71 4.90
CA LEU A 3 -4.17 -0.26 5.59
C LEU A 3 -4.59 0.81 6.59
N GLU A 4 -4.16 0.65 7.82
CA GLU A 4 -4.37 1.61 8.90
C GLU A 4 -3.01 2.08 9.37
N ALA A 5 -2.84 3.40 9.48
CA ALA A 5 -1.58 4.02 9.82
C ALA A 5 -1.80 5.19 10.77
N ASP A 6 -0.96 5.26 11.80
CA ASP A 6 -0.86 6.41 12.68
C ASP A 6 0.32 7.29 12.23
N TRP A 7 0.00 8.52 11.82
CA TRP A 7 0.97 9.52 11.43
C TRP A 7 1.37 10.33 12.65
N HIS A 8 2.63 10.20 13.06
CA HIS A 8 3.20 10.97 14.16
C HIS A 8 3.94 12.20 13.64
N ALA A 9 3.60 13.37 14.17
CA ALA A 9 4.27 14.64 13.92
C ALA A 9 4.48 15.40 15.24
N PRO A 10 5.38 16.41 15.29
CA PRO A 10 5.62 17.17 16.54
C PRO A 10 4.37 17.84 17.14
N ASN A 11 3.38 18.15 16.30
CA ASN A 11 2.13 18.79 16.70
C ASN A 11 1.00 17.80 17.02
N GLY A 12 1.24 16.49 16.95
CA GLY A 12 0.27 15.46 17.32
C GLY A 12 0.31 14.19 16.46
N THR A 13 -0.62 13.29 16.75
CA THR A 13 -0.81 12.04 16.01
C THR A 13 -2.15 12.09 15.28
N SER A 14 -2.20 11.64 14.02
CA SER A 14 -3.43 11.46 13.26
C SER A 14 -3.49 10.05 12.67
N SER A 15 -4.59 9.35 12.89
CA SER A 15 -4.85 8.06 12.24
C SER A 15 -5.45 8.28 10.85
N ASP A 16 -5.02 7.47 9.89
CA ASP A 16 -5.64 7.38 8.58
C ASP A 16 -5.84 5.92 8.18
N ARG A 17 -6.95 5.67 7.49
CA ARG A 17 -7.32 4.34 7.02
C ARG A 17 -7.64 4.39 5.54
N THR A 18 -6.82 3.70 4.76
CA THR A 18 -7.04 3.54 3.33
C THR A 18 -7.46 2.10 3.03
N CYS A 19 -8.63 1.94 2.39
CA CYS A 19 -9.13 0.64 1.97
C CYS A 19 -9.04 0.47 0.44
N PHE A 20 -8.87 -0.78 0.02
CA PHE A 20 -8.77 -1.19 -1.36
C PHE A 20 -9.66 -2.42 -1.64
N GLU A 21 -10.30 -2.40 -2.79
CA GLU A 21 -10.97 -3.56 -3.38
C GLU A 21 -10.08 -4.22 -4.42
N HIS A 22 -10.25 -5.54 -4.59
CA HIS A 22 -9.55 -6.33 -5.59
C HIS A 22 -10.56 -7.09 -6.45
N MET A 23 -10.28 -7.14 -7.75
CA MET A 23 -11.04 -7.93 -8.72
C MET A 23 -10.04 -8.69 -9.59
N ILE A 24 -10.34 -9.95 -9.88
CA ILE A 24 -9.49 -10.81 -10.71
C ILE A 24 -10.25 -11.11 -11.99
N ASP A 25 -9.61 -10.85 -13.13
CA ASP A 25 -10.11 -11.25 -14.45
C ASP A 25 -8.98 -11.97 -15.20
N GLY A 26 -9.19 -13.27 -15.45
CA GLY A 26 -8.13 -14.18 -15.86
C GLY A 26 -7.00 -14.25 -14.82
N GLN A 27 -5.81 -13.80 -15.21
CA GLN A 27 -4.64 -13.70 -14.32
C GLN A 27 -4.27 -12.26 -13.97
N THR A 28 -5.02 -11.28 -14.50
CA THR A 28 -4.84 -9.87 -14.21
C THR A 28 -5.59 -9.53 -12.93
N ILE A 29 -4.90 -8.87 -12.00
CA ILE A 29 -5.48 -8.39 -10.75
C ILE A 29 -5.68 -6.89 -10.89
N TYR A 30 -6.91 -6.44 -10.67
CA TYR A 30 -7.28 -5.04 -10.58
C TYR A 30 -7.41 -4.64 -9.13
N GLN A 31 -7.03 -3.40 -8.83
CA GLN A 31 -7.21 -2.79 -7.52
C GLN A 31 -7.94 -1.47 -7.67
N ARG A 32 -8.75 -1.10 -6.68
CA ARG A 32 -9.41 0.19 -6.58
C ARG A 32 -9.28 0.73 -5.17
N LYS A 33 -8.92 2.00 -5.02
CA LYS A 33 -8.92 2.70 -3.73
C LYS A 33 -10.35 3.12 -3.38
N GLU A 34 -10.81 2.81 -2.17
CA GLU A 34 -12.12 3.23 -1.70
C GLU A 34 -12.07 4.62 -1.03
N PRO A 35 -13.16 5.40 -1.09
CA PRO A 35 -14.43 5.10 -1.79
C PRO A 35 -14.49 5.63 -3.23
N THR A 36 -13.51 6.43 -3.67
CA THR A 36 -13.61 7.23 -4.91
C THR A 36 -12.60 6.89 -6.00
N GLY A 37 -11.70 5.93 -5.76
CA GLY A 37 -10.68 5.55 -6.74
C GLY A 37 -11.28 4.87 -7.97
N GLY A 38 -10.57 4.93 -9.09
CA GLY A 38 -10.85 4.11 -10.26
C GLY A 38 -10.20 2.73 -10.15
N TRP A 39 -10.71 1.76 -10.91
CA TRP A 39 -10.02 0.49 -11.11
C TRP A 39 -8.75 0.70 -11.93
N TYR A 40 -7.65 0.10 -11.48
CA TYR A 40 -6.38 0.05 -12.21
C TYR A 40 -5.78 -1.34 -12.12
N VAL A 41 -4.86 -1.66 -13.04
CA VAL A 41 -4.14 -2.94 -13.01
C VAL A 41 -3.11 -2.90 -11.89
N PHE A 42 -3.29 -3.77 -10.90
CA PHE A 42 -2.35 -3.98 -9.80
C PHE A 42 -1.25 -4.98 -10.18
N LYS A 43 -1.63 -6.00 -10.95
CA LYS A 43 -0.71 -7.00 -11.51
C LYS A 43 -1.24 -7.48 -12.85
N HIS A 44 -0.45 -7.40 -13.91
CA HIS A 44 -0.79 -7.98 -15.20
C HIS A 44 -0.73 -9.52 -15.16
N SER A 45 -1.41 -10.16 -16.13
CA SER A 45 -1.31 -11.62 -16.33
C SER A 45 0.13 -12.06 -16.51
N ASP A 46 0.85 -11.39 -17.42
CA ASP A 46 2.30 -11.45 -17.56
C ASP A 46 2.89 -10.26 -16.79
N PRO A 47 3.63 -10.50 -15.69
CA PRO A 47 4.14 -9.42 -14.84
C PRO A 47 4.97 -8.39 -15.62
N GLN A 48 4.72 -7.11 -15.33
CA GLN A 48 5.44 -5.99 -15.93
C GLN A 48 6.17 -5.18 -14.86
N ASP A 49 7.28 -4.52 -15.22
CA ASP A 49 8.08 -3.70 -14.28
C ASP A 49 7.28 -2.56 -13.63
N GLY A 50 6.18 -2.13 -14.27
CA GLY A 50 5.28 -1.09 -13.78
C GLY A 50 4.16 -1.58 -12.86
N ASP A 51 4.05 -2.89 -12.61
CA ASP A 51 3.01 -3.43 -11.72
C ASP A 51 3.19 -2.92 -10.30
N GLU A 52 2.11 -2.40 -9.70
CA GLU A 52 2.10 -1.98 -8.30
C GLU A 52 2.47 -3.12 -7.35
N PHE A 53 2.15 -4.36 -7.74
CA PHE A 53 2.58 -5.57 -7.04
C PHE A 53 4.11 -5.67 -6.89
N ALA A 54 4.90 -5.19 -7.84
CA ALA A 54 6.36 -5.25 -7.79
C ALA A 54 6.98 -4.38 -6.67
N LYS A 55 6.19 -3.45 -6.11
CA LYS A 55 6.61 -2.64 -4.94
C LYS A 55 6.57 -3.41 -3.63
N LEU A 56 5.89 -4.56 -3.59
CA LEU A 56 5.82 -5.42 -2.42
C LEU A 56 7.05 -6.33 -2.40
N VAL A 57 7.95 -6.08 -1.45
CA VAL A 57 9.12 -6.91 -1.20
C VAL A 57 8.92 -7.73 0.08
N PRO A 58 9.51 -8.94 0.16
CA PRO A 58 9.44 -9.77 1.36
C PRO A 58 10.27 -9.21 2.53
N GLU A 59 11.19 -8.30 2.25
CA GLU A 59 12.06 -7.68 3.24
C GLU A 59 11.35 -6.55 4.00
N ASP A 60 11.64 -6.43 5.29
CA ASP A 60 11.20 -5.30 6.10
C ASP A 60 12.12 -4.10 5.90
N LEU A 61 11.69 -3.18 5.04
CA LEU A 61 12.42 -1.94 4.74
C LEU A 61 12.10 -0.79 5.70
N VAL A 62 11.22 -0.99 6.69
CA VAL A 62 10.64 0.09 7.49
C VAL A 62 11.12 0.07 8.94
N SER A 63 11.23 -1.10 9.58
CA SER A 63 11.48 -1.21 11.02
C SER A 63 12.75 -0.50 11.48
N GLU A 64 13.87 -0.68 10.79
CA GLU A 64 15.13 -0.01 11.17
C GLU A 64 15.01 1.51 11.12
N LYS A 65 14.34 2.04 10.08
CA LYS A 65 14.11 3.48 9.93
C LYS A 65 13.16 4.02 10.99
N LEU A 66 12.12 3.26 11.31
CA LEU A 66 11.15 3.61 12.35
C LEU A 66 11.83 3.71 13.73
N GLU A 67 12.68 2.76 14.08
CA GLU A 67 13.42 2.80 15.35
C GLU A 67 14.34 4.02 15.45
N LYS A 68 14.95 4.46 14.34
CA LYS A 68 15.72 5.70 14.31
C LYS A 68 14.84 6.93 14.57
N LEU A 69 13.65 7.00 13.97
CA LEU A 69 12.71 8.11 14.14
C LEU A 69 12.12 8.19 15.55
N ARG A 70 11.86 7.05 16.20
CA ARG A 70 11.32 6.99 17.57
C ARG A 70 12.30 7.46 18.64
N ASN A 71 13.61 7.38 18.35
CA ASN A 71 14.68 7.71 19.29
C ASN A 71 15.30 9.12 19.05
N GLN A 72 14.68 9.94 18.19
CA GLN A 72 15.01 11.36 17.97
C GLN A 72 14.13 12.26 18.84
#